data_AF-A0A0R3PLU5-F1
#
_entry.id   AF-A0A0R3PLU5-F1
#
_cell.length_a   1.000
_cell.length_b   1.000
_cell.length_c   1.000
_cell.angle_alpha   90.00
_cell.angle_beta   90.00
_cell.angle_gamma   90.00
#
_symmetry.space_group_name_H-M   'P 1'
#
loop_
_entity.id
_entity.type
_entity.pdbx_description
1 polymer ?
#
loop_
_entity_poly.entity_id
_entity_poly.type
_entity_poly.pdbx_seq_one_letter_code
_entity_poly.pdbx_strand_id
1 'polypeptide(L)'
;LFFIIKSDLKIWDNVVKSNRLTDQLCFPLGEETMLATEKAADRKLNQMQKMRALISYREAKYRYAAKIKSKRYHRILKRQKRKQLIKEFDELLIRDPEAAKEKLKELENQRIIERASLKHRARTKFQQDVVKYAGRDAPLEEGITRFSFFIPSLSSVLSLFLQKFSATENKFSVVSGFKLKGSFIDQAHIVAEAFKDDDVIGDFEEDKEFVKGERPKDVDLTLPGWGCWVGPGITERKRRKRFIIKAKQKRRNDQGKPGVIIKELEEPSISRLQPTELPFPYTSVVDFETMVSQPIGKDWNTIGTTHELCKPAVVTQGGRPIRPINKTDIIAGKLSLE
;
A
#
# COMPACT_ATOMS: atom_id res chain seq x y z
N LEU A 1 15.38 -37.09 -54.47
CA LEU A 1 16.05 -36.30 -53.40
C LEU A 1 15.70 -36.76 -52.00
N PHE A 2 14.44 -36.72 -51.56
CA PHE A 2 14.06 -37.13 -50.18
C PHE A 2 14.39 -38.60 -49.84
N PHE A 3 14.21 -39.53 -50.78
CA PHE A 3 14.55 -40.94 -50.57
C PHE A 3 16.07 -41.18 -50.42
N ILE A 4 16.89 -40.42 -51.16
CA ILE A 4 18.36 -40.54 -51.14
C ILE A 4 18.90 -40.04 -49.79
N ILE A 5 18.38 -38.92 -49.29
CA ILE A 5 18.74 -38.38 -47.98
C ILE A 5 18.38 -39.36 -46.85
N LYS A 6 17.25 -40.09 -46.98
CA LYS A 6 16.81 -41.04 -45.96
C LYS A 6 17.63 -42.34 -45.96
N SER A 7 18.13 -42.77 -47.11
CA SER A 7 19.10 -43.89 -47.18
C SER A 7 20.46 -43.48 -46.61
N ASP A 8 20.93 -42.26 -46.88
CA ASP A 8 22.22 -41.77 -46.38
C ASP A 8 22.21 -41.59 -44.86
N LEU A 9 21.11 -41.06 -44.29
CA LEU A 9 20.96 -40.94 -42.83
C LEU A 9 20.93 -42.31 -42.13
N LYS A 10 20.38 -43.34 -42.77
CA LYS A 10 20.31 -44.71 -42.21
C LYS A 10 21.70 -45.33 -42.01
N ILE A 11 22.68 -44.95 -42.83
CA ILE A 11 24.07 -45.43 -42.72
C ILE A 11 24.71 -44.95 -41.41
N TRP A 12 24.36 -43.74 -40.97
CA TRP A 12 24.93 -43.11 -39.77
C TRP A 12 24.19 -43.47 -38.47
N ASP A 13 22.98 -44.05 -38.54
CA ASP A 13 22.20 -44.40 -37.34
C ASP A 13 22.95 -45.36 -36.40
N ASN A 14 23.67 -46.35 -36.94
CA ASN A 14 24.41 -47.32 -36.13
C ASN A 14 25.62 -46.68 -35.45
N VAL A 15 26.32 -45.76 -36.14
CA VAL A 15 27.46 -45.01 -35.60
C VAL A 15 27.02 -44.02 -34.52
N VAL A 16 25.88 -43.35 -34.74
CA VAL A 16 25.30 -42.45 -33.74
C VAL A 16 24.81 -43.24 -32.51
N LYS A 17 24.26 -44.44 -32.70
CA LYS A 17 23.87 -45.33 -31.59
C LYS A 17 25.06 -45.86 -30.81
N SER A 18 26.15 -46.27 -31.46
CA SER A 18 27.36 -46.72 -30.76
C SER A 18 28.04 -45.60 -29.97
N ASN A 19 28.10 -44.39 -30.53
CA ASN A 19 28.67 -43.23 -29.82
C ASN A 19 27.75 -42.72 -28.68
N ARG A 20 26.43 -42.94 -28.78
CA ARG A 20 25.53 -42.68 -27.64
C ARG A 20 25.66 -43.71 -26.51
N LEU A 21 26.14 -44.93 -26.77
CA LEU A 21 26.45 -45.90 -25.71
C LEU A 21 27.68 -45.45 -24.90
N THR A 22 28.66 -44.81 -25.54
CA THR A 22 29.80 -44.22 -24.82
C THR A 22 29.39 -43.04 -23.94
N ASP A 23 28.36 -42.28 -24.33
CA ASP A 23 27.78 -41.21 -23.48
C ASP A 23 26.98 -41.76 -22.28
N GLN A 24 26.69 -43.07 -22.24
CA GLN A 24 26.02 -43.74 -21.13
C GLN A 24 27.01 -44.37 -20.12
N LEU A 25 28.32 -44.32 -20.39
CA LEU A 25 29.34 -44.81 -19.47
C LEU A 25 29.65 -43.73 -18.42
N CYS A 26 29.11 -43.89 -17.21
CA CYS A 26 29.50 -43.10 -16.05
C CYS A 26 30.72 -43.77 -15.38
N PHE A 27 31.83 -43.03 -15.21
CA PHE A 27 33.03 -43.52 -14.52
C PHE A 27 33.06 -42.98 -13.07
N PRO A 28 33.43 -43.81 -12.07
CA PRO A 28 33.92 -45.18 -12.19
C PRO A 28 32.80 -46.22 -12.45
N LEU A 29 33.10 -47.22 -13.29
CA LEU A 29 32.16 -48.30 -13.63
C LEU A 29 31.75 -49.09 -12.38
N GLY A 30 30.47 -49.07 -12.03
CA GLY A 30 29.88 -49.94 -11.01
C GLY A 30 29.18 -49.26 -9.85
N GLU A 31 29.14 -47.93 -9.80
CA GLU A 31 28.31 -47.22 -8.81
C GLU A 31 26.84 -47.23 -9.28
N GLU A 32 25.91 -47.65 -8.41
CA GLU A 32 24.48 -47.55 -8.70
C GLU A 32 24.17 -46.10 -9.05
N THR A 33 23.62 -45.86 -10.25
CA THR A 33 23.27 -44.50 -10.67
C THR A 33 22.30 -43.94 -9.66
N MET A 34 22.79 -42.94 -8.96
CA MET A 34 22.18 -42.18 -7.90
C MET A 34 20.91 -41.43 -8.35
N LEU A 35 20.22 -41.85 -9.43
CA LEU A 35 18.98 -41.29 -9.99
C LEU A 35 17.84 -41.15 -8.96
N ALA A 36 17.76 -42.06 -7.98
CA ALA A 36 16.85 -41.93 -6.85
C ALA A 36 17.25 -40.77 -5.93
N THR A 37 18.56 -40.56 -5.74
CA THR A 37 19.10 -39.41 -5.01
C THR A 37 19.07 -38.12 -5.83
N GLU A 38 19.13 -38.18 -7.16
CA GLU A 38 18.97 -37.02 -8.06
C GLU A 38 17.55 -36.48 -7.96
N LYS A 39 16.52 -37.35 -8.00
CA LYS A 39 15.14 -36.93 -7.73
C LYS A 39 14.96 -36.37 -6.32
N ALA A 40 15.69 -36.90 -5.33
CA ALA A 40 15.67 -36.35 -3.97
C ALA A 40 16.43 -35.01 -3.87
N ALA A 41 17.52 -34.85 -4.61
CA ALA A 41 18.33 -33.64 -4.69
C ALA A 41 17.56 -32.52 -5.41
N ASP A 42 16.87 -32.84 -6.50
CA ASP A 42 15.97 -31.93 -7.22
C ASP A 42 14.81 -31.47 -6.34
N ARG A 43 14.21 -32.38 -5.55
CA ARG A 43 13.19 -32.01 -4.55
C ARG A 43 13.75 -31.06 -3.50
N LYS A 44 14.95 -31.32 -2.97
CA LYS A 44 15.63 -30.43 -2.02
C LYS A 44 15.97 -29.08 -2.65
N LEU A 45 16.42 -29.06 -3.90
CA LEU A 45 16.72 -27.84 -4.65
C LEU A 45 15.46 -27.03 -4.90
N ASN A 46 14.36 -27.67 -5.31
CA ASN A 46 13.05 -27.01 -5.49
C ASN A 46 12.51 -26.46 -4.16
N GLN A 47 12.64 -27.21 -3.07
CA GLN A 47 12.30 -26.73 -1.72
C GLN A 47 13.15 -25.51 -1.32
N MET A 48 14.48 -25.57 -1.53
CA MET A 48 15.37 -24.45 -1.24
C MET A 48 15.06 -23.22 -2.11
N GLN A 49 14.77 -23.41 -3.40
CA GLN A 49 14.36 -22.33 -4.31
C GLN A 49 13.06 -21.69 -3.86
N LYS A 50 12.06 -22.50 -3.48
CA LYS A 50 10.79 -22.04 -2.91
C LYS A 50 11.04 -21.19 -1.65
N MET A 51 11.84 -21.69 -0.72
CA MET A 51 12.19 -20.96 0.51
C MET A 51 12.90 -19.64 0.23
N ARG A 52 13.87 -19.63 -0.70
CA ARG A 52 14.58 -18.41 -1.13
C ARG A 52 13.62 -17.37 -1.74
N ALA A 53 12.66 -17.82 -2.56
CA ALA A 53 11.66 -16.93 -3.15
C ALA A 53 10.73 -16.32 -2.09
N LEU A 54 10.22 -17.13 -1.14
CA LEU A 54 9.39 -16.65 -0.04
C LEU A 54 10.10 -15.60 0.83
N ILE A 55 11.37 -15.86 1.17
CA ILE A 55 12.20 -14.92 1.93
C ILE A 55 12.38 -13.61 1.14
N SER A 56 12.70 -13.70 -0.15
CA SER A 56 12.87 -12.53 -1.02
C SER A 56 11.62 -11.64 -1.07
N TYR A 57 10.43 -12.23 -1.19
CA TYR A 57 9.17 -11.46 -1.19
C TYR A 57 8.91 -10.77 0.14
N ARG A 58 9.15 -11.46 1.27
CA ARG A 58 9.05 -10.87 2.61
C ARG A 58 10.03 -9.71 2.78
N GLU A 59 11.29 -9.90 2.40
CA GLU A 59 12.31 -8.86 2.45
C GLU A 59 11.93 -7.64 1.59
N ALA A 60 11.48 -7.86 0.36
CA ALA A 60 11.04 -6.78 -0.52
C ALA A 60 9.89 -5.99 0.13
N LYS A 61 8.88 -6.67 0.65
CA LYS A 61 7.77 -6.04 1.39
C LYS A 61 8.25 -5.23 2.59
N TYR A 62 9.13 -5.78 3.43
CA TYR A 62 9.70 -5.07 4.58
C TYR A 62 10.53 -3.85 4.15
N ARG A 63 11.28 -3.95 3.05
CA ARG A 63 12.01 -2.81 2.46
C ARG A 63 11.06 -1.70 2.01
N TYR A 64 9.96 -2.04 1.34
CA TYR A 64 8.93 -1.06 0.97
C TYR A 64 8.31 -0.41 2.21
N ALA A 65 7.86 -1.19 3.19
CA ALA A 65 7.28 -0.68 4.43
C ALA A 65 8.24 0.26 5.19
N ALA A 66 9.53 -0.08 5.25
CA ALA A 66 10.55 0.77 5.88
C ALA A 66 10.78 2.10 5.15
N LYS A 67 10.55 2.16 3.83
CA LYS A 67 10.61 3.38 3.02
C LYS A 67 9.38 4.27 3.21
N ILE A 68 8.25 3.75 3.69
CA ILE A 68 7.07 4.58 3.97
C ILE A 68 7.40 5.51 5.15
N LYS A 69 7.49 6.82 4.88
CA LYS A 69 7.77 7.86 5.90
C LYS A 69 6.57 8.73 6.25
N SER A 70 5.38 8.43 5.71
CA SER A 70 4.21 9.29 5.91
C SER A 70 3.71 9.24 7.36
N LYS A 71 3.39 10.42 7.92
CA LYS A 71 2.92 10.54 9.31
C LYS A 71 1.60 9.78 9.55
N ARG A 72 0.70 9.79 8.56
CA ARG A 72 -0.59 9.08 8.60
C ARG A 72 -0.39 7.57 8.68
N TYR A 73 0.48 6.99 7.87
CA TYR A 73 0.79 5.56 7.90
C TYR A 73 1.29 5.12 9.27
N HIS A 74 2.31 5.79 9.82
CA HIS A 74 2.84 5.43 11.14
C HIS A 74 1.82 5.60 12.28
N ARG A 75 0.89 6.57 12.16
CA ARG A 75 -0.22 6.71 13.13
C ARG A 75 -1.17 5.51 13.06
N ILE A 76 -1.51 5.05 11.86
CA ILE A 76 -2.38 3.89 11.64
C ILE A 76 -1.67 2.61 12.10
N LEU A 77 -0.43 2.38 11.67
CA LEU A 77 0.39 1.24 12.06
C LEU A 77 0.53 1.14 13.59
N LYS A 78 0.83 2.25 14.29
CA LYS A 78 0.89 2.28 15.76
C LYS A 78 -0.45 1.96 16.40
N ARG A 79 -1.57 2.42 15.81
CA ARG A 79 -2.92 2.11 16.30
C ARG A 79 -3.24 0.62 16.11
N GLN A 80 -2.91 0.03 14.96
CA GLN A 80 -3.08 -1.41 14.69
C GLN A 80 -2.25 -2.26 15.65
N LYS A 81 -0.95 -1.96 15.80
CA LYS A 81 -0.07 -2.65 16.77
C LYS A 81 -0.61 -2.60 18.20
N ARG A 82 -1.11 -1.44 18.65
CA ARG A 82 -1.74 -1.35 19.98
C ARG A 82 -2.99 -2.21 20.10
N LYS A 83 -3.84 -2.25 19.06
CA LYS A 83 -5.03 -3.12 19.06
C LYS A 83 -4.66 -4.61 19.12
N GLN A 84 -3.63 -5.02 18.38
CA GLN A 84 -3.11 -6.39 18.41
C GLN A 84 -2.59 -6.76 19.80
N LEU A 85 -1.76 -5.88 20.40
CA LEU A 85 -1.27 -6.09 21.77
C LEU A 85 -2.40 -6.21 22.81
N ILE A 86 -3.49 -5.44 22.66
CA ILE A 86 -4.66 -5.54 23.54
C ILE A 86 -5.36 -6.90 23.33
N LYS A 87 -5.60 -7.30 22.09
CA LYS A 87 -6.23 -8.60 21.78
C LYS A 87 -5.40 -9.78 22.29
N GLU A 88 -4.10 -9.78 22.05
CA GLU A 88 -3.18 -10.80 22.56
C GLU A 88 -3.22 -10.87 24.09
N PHE A 89 -3.32 -9.72 24.75
CA PHE A 89 -3.42 -9.65 26.20
C PHE A 89 -4.75 -10.20 26.73
N ASP A 90 -5.87 -9.83 26.10
CA ASP A 90 -7.20 -10.34 26.46
C ASP A 90 -7.30 -11.87 26.25
N GLU A 91 -6.70 -12.40 25.17
CA GLU A 91 -6.60 -13.84 24.92
C GLU A 91 -5.76 -14.55 25.97
N LEU A 92 -4.64 -13.95 26.40
CA LEU A 92 -3.80 -14.50 27.46
C LEU A 92 -4.50 -14.50 28.81
N LEU A 93 -5.29 -13.47 29.13
CA LEU A 93 -6.09 -13.47 30.36
C LEU A 93 -7.10 -14.62 30.41
N ILE A 94 -7.65 -15.02 29.25
CA ILE A 94 -8.60 -16.12 29.13
C ILE A 94 -7.91 -17.49 29.18
N ARG A 95 -6.75 -17.63 28.52
CA ARG A 95 -6.01 -18.90 28.49
C ARG A 95 -5.21 -19.14 29.76
N ASP A 96 -4.29 -18.23 30.08
CA ASP A 96 -3.29 -18.37 31.14
C ASP A 96 -3.02 -17.02 31.84
N PRO A 97 -3.60 -16.76 33.02
CA PRO A 97 -3.49 -15.47 33.71
C PRO A 97 -2.06 -15.15 34.19
N GLU A 98 -1.19 -16.15 34.33
CA GLU A 98 0.21 -15.96 34.71
C GLU A 98 1.05 -15.40 33.54
N ALA A 99 0.87 -15.94 32.33
CA ALA A 99 1.53 -15.46 31.13
C ALA A 99 1.15 -14.01 30.80
N ALA A 100 -0.10 -13.61 31.09
CA ALA A 100 -0.54 -12.21 30.97
C ALA A 100 0.26 -11.28 31.92
N LYS A 101 0.49 -11.69 33.17
CA LYS A 101 1.30 -10.91 34.13
C LYS A 101 2.75 -10.78 33.68
N GLU A 102 3.33 -11.84 33.11
CA GLU A 102 4.70 -11.80 32.58
C GLU A 102 4.81 -10.87 31.37
N LYS A 103 3.85 -10.93 30.44
CA LYS A 103 3.76 -10.02 29.30
C LYS A 103 3.60 -8.56 29.72
N LEU A 104 2.85 -8.27 30.80
CA LEU A 104 2.79 -6.93 31.38
C LEU A 104 4.16 -6.46 31.89
N LYS A 105 4.84 -7.30 32.67
CA LYS A 105 6.20 -7.02 33.15
C LYS A 105 7.17 -6.80 31.99
N GLU A 106 7.06 -7.60 30.93
CA GLU A 106 7.88 -7.46 29.72
C GLU A 106 7.63 -6.12 29.01
N LEU A 107 6.36 -5.72 28.83
CA LEU A 107 6.01 -4.42 28.24
C LEU A 107 6.47 -3.25 29.11
N GLU A 108 6.40 -3.39 30.44
CA GLU A 108 6.90 -2.40 31.38
C GLU A 108 8.44 -2.29 31.32
N ASN A 109 9.14 -3.42 31.29
CA ASN A 109 10.59 -3.48 31.09
C ASN A 109 11.02 -2.89 29.75
N GLN A 110 10.30 -3.18 28.66
CA GLN A 110 10.54 -2.56 27.35
C GLN A 110 10.33 -1.04 27.40
N ARG A 111 9.28 -0.55 28.08
CA ARG A 111 9.09 0.90 28.29
C ARG A 111 10.19 1.51 29.15
N ILE A 112 10.69 0.81 30.17
CA ILE A 112 11.83 1.24 30.99
C ILE A 112 13.08 1.34 30.11
N ILE A 113 13.36 0.35 29.27
CA ILE A 113 14.49 0.34 28.32
C ILE A 113 14.32 1.42 27.25
N GLU A 114 13.12 1.63 26.69
CA GLU A 114 12.84 2.71 25.73
C GLU A 114 13.02 4.09 26.37
N ARG A 115 12.53 4.30 27.60
CA ARG A 115 12.74 5.53 28.38
C ARG A 115 14.22 5.74 28.71
N ALA A 116 14.96 4.68 29.04
CA ALA A 116 16.38 4.74 29.36
C ALA A 116 17.26 4.96 28.11
N SER A 117 16.88 4.40 26.96
CA SER A 117 17.61 4.49 25.68
C SER A 117 17.23 5.69 24.81
N LEU A 118 16.14 6.38 25.14
CA LEU A 118 15.78 7.67 24.55
C LEU A 118 16.92 8.68 24.76
N LYS A 119 17.65 8.99 23.68
CA LYS A 119 18.82 9.89 23.64
C LYS A 119 18.55 11.35 24.02
N HIS A 120 17.39 11.66 24.58
CA HIS A 120 17.11 12.97 25.16
C HIS A 120 17.17 12.86 26.68
N ARG A 121 18.40 12.95 27.20
CA ARG A 121 18.68 13.33 28.58
C ARG A 121 17.79 14.53 28.96
N ALA A 122 17.08 14.41 30.07
CA ALA A 122 16.14 15.38 30.68
C ALA A 122 16.09 16.77 30.03
N ARG A 123 15.12 17.00 29.13
CA ARG A 123 14.95 18.30 28.43
C ARG A 123 13.96 19.23 29.13
N THR A 124 13.03 18.70 29.92
CA THR A 124 12.09 19.51 30.72
C THR A 124 12.66 19.78 32.12
N LYS A 125 12.41 20.98 32.68
CA LYS A 125 12.86 21.34 34.04
C LYS A 125 12.45 20.28 35.08
N PHE A 126 11.22 19.76 34.99
CA PHE A 126 10.74 18.69 35.87
C PHE A 126 11.59 17.41 35.80
N GLN A 127 11.97 16.93 34.61
CA GLN A 127 12.85 15.75 34.50
C GLN A 127 14.27 16.05 35.00
N GLN A 128 14.75 17.29 34.83
CA GLN A 128 16.04 17.73 35.36
C GLN A 128 16.01 17.76 36.90
N ASP A 129 14.92 18.25 37.47
CA ASP A 129 14.68 18.30 38.92
C ASP A 129 14.52 16.89 39.50
N VAL A 130 13.75 16.00 38.85
CA VAL A 130 13.62 14.59 39.28
C VAL A 130 14.99 13.89 39.28
N VAL A 131 15.82 14.07 38.25
CA VAL A 131 17.18 13.49 38.24
C VAL A 131 18.09 14.13 39.31
N LYS A 132 17.94 15.43 39.56
CA LYS A 132 18.72 16.19 40.55
C LYS A 132 18.34 15.86 42.00
N TYR A 133 17.09 15.46 42.23
CA TYR A 133 16.53 15.18 43.55
C TYR A 133 16.27 13.70 43.83
N ALA A 134 16.42 12.81 42.84
CA ALA A 134 16.26 11.35 42.98
C ALA A 134 17.15 10.72 44.08
N GLY A 135 18.24 11.37 44.50
CA GLY A 135 19.11 10.91 45.58
C GLY A 135 18.67 11.31 47.01
N ARG A 136 17.48 11.89 47.21
CA ARG A 136 17.02 12.35 48.54
C ARG A 136 15.91 11.52 49.18
N ASP A 137 15.26 10.65 48.40
CA ASP A 137 14.19 9.79 48.89
C ASP A 137 14.61 8.33 48.75
N ALA A 138 14.81 7.63 49.88
CA ALA A 138 14.80 6.17 49.94
C ALA A 138 13.46 5.73 50.55
N PRO A 139 12.76 4.68 50.04
CA PRO A 139 13.29 3.51 49.32
C PRO A 139 12.53 3.17 48.02
N LEU A 140 13.13 3.38 46.85
CA LEU A 140 12.76 2.73 45.57
C LEU A 140 14.03 2.39 44.78
N GLU A 141 15.00 1.79 45.47
CA GLU A 141 16.29 1.36 44.96
C GLU A 141 16.25 -0.15 44.65
N GLU A 142 15.36 -0.58 43.74
CA GLU A 142 15.44 -1.93 43.17
C GLU A 142 15.36 -1.97 41.63
N GLY A 143 14.89 -0.90 40.98
CA GLY A 143 14.73 -0.86 39.51
C GLY A 143 15.75 -0.03 38.74
N ILE A 144 16.45 0.91 39.38
CA ILE A 144 17.25 1.94 38.68
C ILE A 144 18.76 1.71 38.85
N THR A 145 19.19 1.08 39.95
CA THR A 145 20.61 0.85 40.30
C THR A 145 21.11 -0.57 39.98
N ARG A 146 20.64 -1.17 38.88
CA ARG A 146 21.26 -2.37 38.29
C ARG A 146 21.77 -2.20 36.86
N PHE A 147 21.77 -0.97 36.33
CA PHE A 147 22.20 -0.69 34.96
C PHE A 147 23.25 0.43 34.84
N SER A 148 23.86 0.88 35.94
CA SER A 148 24.89 1.93 35.93
C SER A 148 26.34 1.45 36.04
N PHE A 149 26.60 0.15 36.21
CA PHE A 149 27.97 -0.38 36.31
C PHE A 149 28.18 -1.69 35.56
N PHE A 150 27.81 -1.75 34.28
CA PHE A 150 28.46 -2.64 33.33
C PHE A 150 28.18 -2.15 31.90
N ILE A 151 28.98 -1.18 31.45
CA ILE A 151 29.18 -0.96 30.02
C ILE A 151 30.45 -1.76 29.70
N PRO A 152 30.37 -2.98 29.17
CA PRO A 152 31.54 -3.61 28.60
C PRO A 152 32.01 -2.68 27.47
N SER A 153 33.31 -2.46 27.37
CA SER A 153 33.88 -1.65 26.28
C SER A 153 33.28 -2.12 24.95
N LEU A 154 33.04 -1.19 24.04
CA LEU A 154 32.47 -1.47 22.72
C LEU A 154 33.30 -2.50 21.91
N SER A 155 34.49 -2.91 22.36
CA SER A 155 35.23 -4.02 21.76
C SER A 155 34.78 -5.41 22.25
N SER A 156 34.24 -5.56 23.46
CA SER A 156 33.89 -6.85 24.07
C SER A 156 32.47 -7.32 23.73
N VAL A 157 31.50 -6.40 23.63
CA VAL A 157 30.13 -6.75 23.19
C VAL A 157 30.08 -6.97 21.69
N LEU A 158 30.93 -6.26 20.93
CA LEU A 158 31.09 -6.47 19.50
C LEU A 158 31.77 -7.82 19.21
N SER A 159 32.70 -8.30 20.04
CA SER A 159 33.32 -9.62 19.85
C SER A 159 32.36 -10.77 20.16
N LEU A 160 31.54 -10.68 21.21
CA LEU A 160 30.52 -11.70 21.54
C LEU A 160 29.32 -11.71 20.57
N PHE A 161 28.95 -10.55 20.01
CA PHE A 161 27.89 -10.45 19.02
C PHE A 161 28.36 -10.87 17.61
N LEU A 162 29.62 -10.59 17.24
CA LEU A 162 30.22 -11.13 16.01
C LEU A 162 30.47 -12.64 16.09
N GLN A 163 30.72 -13.19 17.28
CA GLN A 163 30.95 -14.64 17.44
C GLN A 163 29.66 -15.47 17.39
N LYS A 164 28.47 -14.86 17.55
CA LYS A 164 27.16 -15.50 17.33
C LYS A 164 26.60 -15.30 15.92
N PHE A 165 27.15 -14.39 15.12
CA PHE A 165 26.77 -14.17 13.72
C PHE A 165 27.74 -14.78 12.70
N SER A 166 28.86 -15.35 13.13
CA SER A 166 29.84 -15.97 12.22
C SER A 166 29.50 -17.39 11.77
N ALA A 167 28.30 -17.90 12.06
CA ALA A 167 27.81 -19.19 11.58
C ALA A 167 26.54 -19.01 10.73
N THR A 168 26.69 -18.31 9.60
CA THR A 168 26.17 -18.69 8.26
C THR A 168 26.35 -17.50 7.30
N GLU A 169 27.58 -17.19 6.92
CA GLU A 169 27.82 -16.50 5.65
C GLU A 169 28.41 -17.50 4.66
N ASN A 170 27.55 -18.35 4.12
CA ASN A 170 27.84 -18.90 2.80
C ASN A 170 27.71 -17.74 1.81
N LYS A 171 28.85 -17.13 1.50
CA LYS A 171 29.02 -16.25 0.34
C LYS A 171 28.82 -17.09 -0.92
N PHE A 172 27.56 -17.33 -1.28
CA PHE A 172 27.23 -17.78 -2.62
C PHE A 172 27.33 -16.55 -3.52
N SER A 173 28.44 -16.43 -4.24
CA SER A 173 28.58 -15.49 -5.34
C SER A 173 27.42 -15.70 -6.31
N VAL A 174 26.61 -14.67 -6.47
CA VAL A 174 25.55 -14.61 -7.47
C VAL A 174 26.23 -14.64 -8.84
N VAL A 175 26.35 -15.84 -9.41
CA VAL A 175 26.44 -15.99 -10.87
C VAL A 175 25.02 -15.81 -11.37
N SER A 176 24.74 -14.58 -11.80
CA SER A 176 23.54 -14.25 -12.56
C SER A 176 23.47 -15.13 -13.80
N GLY A 177 22.39 -15.91 -13.95
CA GLY A 177 22.00 -16.43 -15.26
C GLY A 177 21.66 -17.92 -15.35
N PHE A 178 20.90 -18.49 -14.42
CA PHE A 178 20.13 -19.71 -14.73
C PHE A 178 18.67 -19.37 -14.93
N LYS A 179 18.26 -19.30 -16.20
CA LYS A 179 16.88 -19.08 -16.62
C LYS A 179 16.08 -20.36 -16.37
N LEU A 180 15.50 -20.46 -15.19
CA LEU A 180 14.63 -21.58 -14.81
C LEU A 180 13.36 -21.55 -15.68
N LYS A 181 13.09 -22.66 -16.36
CA LYS A 181 11.79 -22.96 -16.98
C LYS A 181 10.81 -23.34 -15.86
N GLY A 182 10.36 -22.37 -15.07
CA GLY A 182 9.30 -22.54 -14.08
C GLY A 182 7.94 -22.21 -14.70
N SER A 183 6.96 -23.08 -14.50
CA SER A 183 5.59 -22.86 -14.97
C SER A 183 4.98 -21.63 -14.26
N PHE A 184 4.13 -20.87 -14.95
CA PHE A 184 3.46 -19.68 -14.40
C PHE A 184 2.62 -19.98 -13.14
N ILE A 185 2.21 -21.25 -12.97
CA ILE A 185 1.37 -21.74 -11.86
C ILE A 185 2.16 -21.83 -10.55
N ASP A 186 3.46 -22.12 -10.59
CA ASP A 186 4.32 -22.22 -9.39
C ASP A 186 4.55 -20.85 -8.73
N GLN A 187 4.66 -19.79 -9.55
CA GLN A 187 4.87 -18.43 -9.06
C GLN A 187 3.66 -17.92 -8.27
N ALA A 188 2.44 -18.17 -8.76
CA ALA A 188 1.21 -17.76 -8.08
C ALA A 188 1.06 -18.44 -6.71
N HIS A 189 1.42 -19.73 -6.60
CA HIS A 189 1.40 -20.44 -5.32
C HIS A 189 2.44 -19.88 -4.33
N ILE A 190 3.66 -19.56 -4.81
CA ILE A 190 4.70 -18.97 -3.96
C ILE A 190 4.29 -17.58 -3.47
N VAL A 191 3.66 -16.78 -4.35
CA VAL A 191 3.11 -15.48 -3.97
C VAL A 191 1.97 -15.65 -2.97
N ALA A 192 0.99 -16.52 -3.24
CA ALA A 192 -0.11 -16.78 -2.31
C ALA A 192 0.39 -17.25 -0.92
N GLU A 193 1.45 -18.06 -0.86
CA GLU A 193 2.06 -18.49 0.39
C GLU A 193 2.86 -17.36 1.08
N ALA A 194 3.53 -16.50 0.33
CA ALA A 194 4.23 -15.32 0.87
C ALA A 194 3.27 -14.27 1.44
N PHE A 195 2.07 -14.17 0.87
CA PHE A 195 1.00 -13.27 1.30
C PHE A 195 -0.07 -13.96 2.15
N LYS A 196 0.10 -15.22 2.54
CA LYS A 196 -0.83 -15.96 3.42
C LYS A 196 -1.02 -15.27 4.79
N ASP A 197 0.00 -14.55 5.22
CA ASP A 197 0.00 -13.80 6.48
C ASP A 197 -0.59 -12.37 6.34
N ASP A 198 -0.86 -11.90 5.11
CA ASP A 198 -1.55 -10.64 4.84
C ASP A 198 -2.95 -10.93 4.30
N ASP A 199 -3.97 -10.70 5.12
CA ASP A 199 -5.37 -10.73 4.67
C ASP A 199 -5.70 -9.47 3.84
N VAL A 200 -5.02 -9.27 2.70
CA VAL A 200 -5.26 -8.15 1.77
C VAL A 200 -6.72 -8.12 1.32
N ILE A 201 -7.32 -9.31 1.19
CA ILE A 201 -8.73 -9.49 0.83
C ILE A 201 -9.62 -9.07 2.01
N GLY A 202 -9.28 -9.47 3.24
CA GLY A 202 -10.00 -9.08 4.45
C GLY A 202 -9.96 -7.57 4.69
N ASP A 203 -8.78 -6.97 4.62
CA ASP A 203 -8.58 -5.51 4.73
C ASP A 203 -9.40 -4.76 3.65
N PHE A 204 -9.40 -5.28 2.41
CA PHE A 204 -10.20 -4.70 1.32
C PHE A 204 -11.71 -4.85 1.56
N GLU A 205 -12.15 -5.98 2.11
CA GLU A 205 -13.55 -6.21 2.48
C GLU A 205 -13.99 -5.30 3.64
N GLU A 206 -13.15 -5.11 4.65
CA GLU A 206 -13.37 -4.16 5.76
C GLU A 206 -13.48 -2.72 5.25
N ASP A 207 -12.56 -2.28 4.39
CA ASP A 207 -12.60 -0.95 3.78
C ASP A 207 -13.84 -0.80 2.88
N LYS A 208 -14.21 -1.85 2.15
CA LYS A 208 -15.44 -1.87 1.34
C LYS A 208 -16.68 -1.76 2.22
N GLU A 209 -16.68 -2.37 3.40
CA GLU A 209 -17.76 -2.23 4.39
C GLU A 209 -17.84 -0.84 5.01
N PHE A 210 -16.71 -0.22 5.32
CA PHE A 210 -16.68 1.17 5.78
C PHE A 210 -17.32 2.10 4.76
N VAL A 211 -17.00 1.93 3.48
CA VAL A 211 -17.60 2.70 2.37
C VAL A 211 -19.05 2.28 2.09
N LYS A 212 -19.48 1.04 2.40
CA LYS A 212 -20.93 0.69 2.40
C LYS A 212 -21.72 1.55 3.40
N GLY A 213 -21.08 2.15 4.42
CA GLY A 213 -21.69 3.12 5.31
C GLY A 213 -22.14 4.43 4.63
N GLU A 214 -21.67 4.69 3.40
CA GLU A 214 -22.09 5.82 2.56
C GLU A 214 -23.45 5.61 1.89
N ARG A 215 -24.07 4.43 2.05
CA ARG A 215 -25.43 4.17 1.57
C ARG A 215 -26.39 5.22 2.13
N PRO A 216 -27.40 5.63 1.34
CA PRO A 216 -28.39 6.57 1.82
C PRO A 216 -29.05 5.99 3.08
N LYS A 217 -29.03 6.77 4.16
CA LYS A 217 -29.54 6.33 5.47
C LYS A 217 -31.05 6.43 5.46
N ASP A 218 -31.69 5.51 6.17
CA ASP A 218 -33.13 5.56 6.40
C ASP A 218 -33.47 6.85 7.14
N VAL A 219 -34.46 7.59 6.63
CA VAL A 219 -34.89 8.85 7.22
C VAL A 219 -35.96 8.53 8.26
N ASP A 220 -35.65 8.81 9.53
CA ASP A 220 -36.59 8.65 10.62
C ASP A 220 -37.39 9.94 10.79
N LEU A 221 -38.67 9.90 10.42
CA LEU A 221 -39.60 11.02 10.59
C LEU A 221 -40.38 10.94 11.91
N THR A 222 -39.97 10.09 12.86
CA THR A 222 -40.60 10.11 14.18
C THR A 222 -40.36 11.44 14.90
N LEU A 223 -41.42 12.24 14.99
CA LEU A 223 -41.46 13.40 15.87
C LEU A 223 -41.42 12.93 17.34
N PRO A 224 -40.50 13.42 18.18
CA PRO A 224 -40.50 13.12 19.61
C PRO A 224 -41.71 13.81 20.26
N GLY A 225 -42.76 13.05 20.58
CA GLY A 225 -44.02 13.56 21.14
C GLY A 225 -44.37 13.01 22.53
N TRP A 226 -45.59 13.35 22.99
CA TRP A 226 -46.20 12.92 24.25
C TRP A 226 -46.30 11.38 24.28
N GLY A 227 -45.44 10.73 25.07
CA GLY A 227 -45.23 9.28 25.06
C GLY A 227 -43.75 8.87 25.11
N CYS A 228 -42.80 9.76 24.80
CA CYS A 228 -41.37 9.50 25.00
C CYS A 228 -40.89 9.62 26.46
N TRP A 229 -41.80 9.93 27.40
CA TRP A 229 -41.54 10.09 28.84
C TRP A 229 -41.58 8.78 29.63
N VAL A 230 -41.90 7.66 28.99
CA VAL A 230 -41.79 6.34 29.64
C VAL A 230 -40.32 6.03 29.90
N GLY A 231 -40.00 5.66 31.14
CA GLY A 231 -38.64 5.42 31.59
C GLY A 231 -37.92 4.28 30.82
N PRO A 232 -36.58 4.18 30.96
CA PRO A 232 -35.79 3.12 30.33
C PRO A 232 -36.30 1.74 30.74
N GLY A 233 -36.94 1.01 29.82
CA GLY A 233 -37.48 -0.33 30.07
C GLY A 233 -38.80 -0.66 29.36
N ILE A 234 -39.57 0.35 28.91
CA ILE A 234 -40.85 0.14 28.21
C ILE A 234 -40.65 0.21 26.68
N THR A 235 -41.18 -0.79 25.96
CA THR A 235 -40.77 -1.09 24.57
C THR A 235 -41.53 -0.28 23.51
N GLU A 236 -41.10 0.97 23.27
CA GLU A 236 -41.63 1.83 22.18
C GLU A 236 -41.19 1.38 20.75
N ARG A 237 -40.41 0.29 20.63
CA ARG A 237 -39.69 -0.10 19.39
C ARG A 237 -40.59 -0.34 18.18
N LYS A 238 -41.85 -0.73 18.36
CA LYS A 238 -42.75 -1.11 17.24
C LYS A 238 -43.36 0.09 16.52
N ARG A 239 -43.62 1.21 17.22
CA ARG A 239 -44.23 2.41 16.62
C ARG A 239 -43.25 3.17 15.73
N ARG A 240 -41.99 3.29 16.14
CA ARG A 240 -40.96 4.04 15.40
C ARG A 240 -40.70 3.50 14.00
N LYS A 241 -40.70 2.17 13.83
CA LYS A 241 -40.49 1.50 12.54
C LYS A 241 -41.49 1.89 11.44
N ARG A 242 -42.69 2.40 11.80
CA ARG A 242 -43.71 2.81 10.83
C ARG A 242 -43.43 4.16 10.19
N PHE A 243 -42.65 5.01 10.87
CA PHE A 243 -42.30 6.35 10.42
C PHE A 243 -40.88 6.44 9.84
N ILE A 244 -40.16 5.31 9.80
CA ILE A 244 -38.87 5.20 9.14
C ILE A 244 -39.11 4.96 7.65
N ILE A 245 -38.80 5.95 6.83
CA ILE A 245 -38.77 5.80 5.38
C ILE A 245 -37.44 5.16 5.01
N LYS A 246 -37.51 3.91 4.55
CA LYS A 246 -36.32 3.19 4.10
C LYS A 246 -35.77 3.81 2.82
N ALA A 247 -34.48 4.11 2.82
CA ALA A 247 -33.84 4.65 1.64
C ALA A 247 -33.74 3.57 0.55
N LYS A 248 -34.05 3.93 -0.70
CA LYS A 248 -33.84 3.03 -1.85
C LYS A 248 -32.33 2.83 -2.02
N GLN A 249 -31.88 1.58 -1.96
CA GLN A 249 -30.48 1.25 -2.21
C GLN A 249 -30.18 1.42 -3.70
N LYS A 250 -29.41 2.45 -4.05
CA LYS A 250 -28.87 2.61 -5.41
C LYS A 250 -27.78 1.57 -5.66
N ARG A 251 -27.73 1.03 -6.88
CA ARG A 251 -26.61 0.19 -7.31
C ARG A 251 -25.35 1.06 -7.41
N ARG A 252 -24.29 0.64 -6.74
CA ARG A 252 -23.00 1.34 -6.76
C ARG A 252 -22.26 1.08 -8.07
N ASN A 253 -21.41 2.03 -8.45
CA ASN A 253 -20.60 1.99 -9.68
C ASN A 253 -19.46 0.96 -9.63
N ASP A 254 -19.07 0.54 -8.43
CA ASP A 254 -18.07 -0.51 -8.19
C ASP A 254 -18.69 -1.92 -8.07
N GLN A 255 -20.01 -2.04 -8.18
CA GLN A 255 -20.69 -3.33 -8.11
C GLN A 255 -20.28 -4.22 -9.29
N GLY A 256 -19.62 -5.34 -8.99
CA GLY A 256 -19.14 -6.30 -10.00
C GLY A 256 -17.69 -6.09 -10.48
N LYS A 257 -17.00 -5.05 -9.99
CA LYS A 257 -15.56 -4.84 -10.25
C LYS A 257 -14.74 -5.40 -9.07
N PRO A 258 -13.90 -6.42 -9.26
CA PRO A 258 -13.03 -6.94 -8.20
C PRO A 258 -11.92 -5.94 -7.88
N GLY A 259 -11.56 -5.80 -6.60
CA GLY A 259 -10.42 -4.98 -6.17
C GLY A 259 -10.56 -3.46 -6.32
N VAL A 260 -11.72 -2.94 -6.74
CA VAL A 260 -11.97 -1.50 -6.89
C VAL A 260 -13.03 -1.03 -5.90
N ILE A 261 -12.75 0.07 -5.20
CA ILE A 261 -13.70 0.79 -4.36
C ILE A 261 -13.84 2.20 -4.93
N ILE A 262 -15.03 2.56 -5.39
CA ILE A 262 -15.35 3.91 -5.88
C ILE A 262 -16.13 4.65 -4.80
N LYS A 263 -15.62 5.81 -4.40
CA LYS A 263 -16.35 6.77 -3.56
C LYS A 263 -17.28 7.58 -4.45
N GLU A 264 -18.55 7.62 -4.08
CA GLU A 264 -19.60 8.31 -4.86
C GLU A 264 -20.01 9.64 -4.23
N LEU A 265 -19.51 9.95 -3.04
CA LEU A 265 -19.77 11.22 -2.36
C LEU A 265 -19.01 12.36 -3.02
N GLU A 266 -19.68 13.50 -3.14
CA GLU A 266 -19.09 14.74 -3.63
C GLU A 266 -18.12 15.32 -2.60
N GLU A 267 -16.91 15.64 -3.04
CA GLU A 267 -15.90 16.29 -2.19
C GLU A 267 -16.12 17.82 -2.21
N PRO A 268 -16.31 18.48 -1.05
CA PRO A 268 -16.68 19.89 -1.00
C PRO A 268 -15.57 20.81 -1.50
N SER A 269 -14.31 20.36 -1.49
CA SER A 269 -13.19 21.12 -2.07
C SER A 269 -13.26 21.18 -3.59
N ILE A 270 -13.75 20.13 -4.24
CA ILE A 270 -13.86 20.05 -5.72
C ILE A 270 -15.12 20.79 -6.16
N SER A 271 -16.24 20.58 -5.46
CA SER A 271 -17.51 21.24 -5.76
C SER A 271 -17.40 22.77 -5.79
N ARG A 272 -16.59 23.37 -4.90
CA ARG A 272 -16.31 24.83 -4.90
C ARG A 272 -15.64 25.36 -6.16
N LEU A 273 -14.92 24.52 -6.89
CA LEU A 273 -14.18 24.91 -8.10
C LEU A 273 -15.00 24.69 -9.37
N GLN A 274 -16.11 23.95 -9.27
CA GLN A 274 -16.97 23.63 -10.40
C GLN A 274 -18.15 24.62 -10.45
N PRO A 275 -18.63 24.97 -11.65
CA PRO A 275 -19.82 25.80 -11.77
C PRO A 275 -21.05 25.05 -11.25
N THR A 276 -21.90 25.74 -10.49
CA THR A 276 -23.15 25.17 -9.96
C THR A 276 -24.20 25.01 -11.05
N GLU A 277 -24.24 25.95 -11.99
CA GLU A 277 -25.18 25.98 -13.12
C GLU A 277 -24.43 26.25 -14.42
N LEU A 278 -25.04 25.85 -15.53
CA LEU A 278 -24.48 26.06 -16.87
C LEU A 278 -24.47 27.56 -17.22
N PRO A 279 -23.33 28.14 -17.64
CA PRO A 279 -23.30 29.54 -18.00
C PRO A 279 -24.01 29.80 -19.34
N PHE A 280 -24.77 30.90 -19.42
CA PHE A 280 -25.27 31.42 -20.68
C PHE A 280 -24.08 31.75 -21.62
N PRO A 281 -24.09 31.41 -22.93
CA PRO A 281 -25.23 31.01 -23.77
C PRO A 281 -25.41 29.49 -23.95
N TYR A 282 -24.71 28.65 -23.18
CA TYR A 282 -24.76 27.20 -23.39
C TYR A 282 -26.09 26.61 -22.89
N THR A 283 -26.58 25.58 -23.58
CA THR A 283 -27.78 24.81 -23.22
C THR A 283 -27.47 23.38 -22.78
N SER A 284 -26.34 22.81 -23.23
CA SER A 284 -25.85 21.48 -22.88
C SER A 284 -24.55 21.56 -22.08
N VAL A 285 -24.42 20.67 -21.09
CA VAL A 285 -23.17 20.51 -20.31
C VAL A 285 -22.02 20.07 -21.20
N VAL A 286 -22.30 19.21 -22.18
CA VAL A 286 -21.27 18.69 -23.09
C VAL A 286 -20.66 19.82 -23.92
N ASP A 287 -21.47 20.76 -24.42
CA ASP A 287 -21.00 21.89 -25.22
C ASP A 287 -20.12 22.83 -24.40
N PHE A 288 -20.49 23.04 -23.12
CA PHE A 288 -19.69 23.85 -22.21
C PHE A 288 -18.38 23.16 -21.82
N GLU A 289 -18.42 21.88 -21.45
CA GLU A 289 -17.23 21.11 -21.09
C GLU A 289 -16.26 20.98 -22.27
N THR A 290 -16.78 20.77 -23.49
CA THR A 290 -15.93 20.71 -24.69
C THR A 290 -15.27 22.05 -24.97
N MET A 291 -15.97 23.17 -24.80
CA MET A 291 -15.35 24.51 -24.89
C MET A 291 -14.24 24.70 -23.83
N VAL A 292 -14.55 24.43 -22.56
CA VAL A 292 -13.60 24.62 -21.44
C VAL A 292 -12.42 23.65 -21.50
N SER A 293 -12.56 22.51 -22.19
CA SER A 293 -11.50 21.52 -22.34
C SER A 293 -10.26 22.04 -23.09
N GLN A 294 -10.38 23.13 -23.85
CA GLN A 294 -9.28 23.70 -24.62
C GLN A 294 -8.47 24.70 -23.77
N PRO A 295 -7.19 24.43 -23.46
CA PRO A 295 -6.36 25.38 -22.74
C PRO A 295 -5.93 26.54 -23.64
N ILE A 296 -6.03 27.78 -23.16
CA ILE A 296 -5.61 28.99 -23.89
C ILE A 296 -4.17 29.45 -23.57
N GLY A 297 -3.53 28.86 -22.56
CA GLY A 297 -2.24 29.30 -22.04
C GLY A 297 -1.03 29.00 -22.96
N LYS A 298 0.05 29.76 -22.77
CA LYS A 298 1.31 29.64 -23.53
C LYS A 298 2.06 28.32 -23.31
N ASP A 299 1.82 27.64 -22.19
CA ASP A 299 2.47 26.36 -21.90
C ASP A 299 1.93 25.22 -22.76
N TRP A 300 0.72 25.37 -23.30
CA TRP A 300 0.03 24.33 -24.08
C TRP A 300 -0.07 24.65 -25.57
N ASN A 301 0.05 25.92 -25.96
CA ASN A 301 -0.12 26.39 -27.34
C ASN A 301 1.11 27.15 -27.85
N THR A 302 1.25 27.27 -29.18
CA THR A 302 2.29 28.13 -29.77
C THR A 302 2.03 29.60 -29.50
N ILE A 303 3.07 30.43 -29.55
CA ILE A 303 2.96 31.88 -29.29
C ILE A 303 1.93 32.53 -30.22
N GLY A 304 1.95 32.23 -31.53
CA GLY A 304 0.97 32.77 -32.49
C GLY A 304 -0.46 32.40 -32.12
N THR A 305 -0.73 31.12 -31.87
CA THR A 305 -2.05 30.63 -31.45
C THR A 305 -2.51 31.27 -30.14
N THR A 306 -1.61 31.49 -29.17
CA THR A 306 -1.97 32.14 -27.90
C THR A 306 -2.37 33.59 -28.10
N HIS A 307 -1.69 34.31 -29.01
CA HIS A 307 -2.04 35.68 -29.37
C HIS A 307 -3.38 35.74 -30.09
N GLU A 308 -3.68 34.78 -30.97
CA GLU A 308 -4.97 34.68 -31.66
C GLU A 308 -6.12 34.37 -30.69
N LEU A 309 -5.96 33.37 -29.81
CA LEU A 309 -6.99 32.98 -28.83
C LEU A 309 -7.25 34.06 -27.78
N CYS A 310 -6.23 34.83 -27.38
CA CYS A 310 -6.37 35.93 -26.42
C CYS A 310 -6.70 37.28 -27.06
N LYS A 311 -6.90 37.34 -28.39
CA LYS A 311 -7.23 38.60 -29.09
C LYS A 311 -8.64 39.04 -28.68
N PRO A 312 -8.82 40.26 -28.13
CA PRO A 312 -10.17 40.74 -27.78
C PRO A 312 -10.98 41.02 -29.04
N ALA A 313 -12.31 40.87 -28.95
CA ALA A 313 -13.21 41.08 -30.08
C ALA A 313 -13.19 42.53 -30.60
N VAL A 314 -12.96 43.50 -29.71
CA VAL A 314 -12.87 44.92 -30.06
C VAL A 314 -11.51 45.45 -29.63
N VAL A 315 -10.77 45.99 -30.60
CA VAL A 315 -9.48 46.65 -30.37
C VAL A 315 -9.62 48.12 -30.72
N THR A 316 -9.47 49.01 -29.73
CA THR A 316 -9.47 50.46 -29.93
C THR A 316 -8.04 50.99 -29.96
N GLN A 317 -7.74 51.88 -30.89
CA GLN A 317 -6.44 52.54 -30.96
C GLN A 317 -6.45 53.79 -30.08
N GLY A 318 -5.50 53.89 -29.15
CA GLY A 318 -5.34 55.06 -28.29
C GLY A 318 -4.96 56.32 -29.10
N GLY A 319 -5.42 57.48 -28.64
CA GLY A 319 -5.03 58.76 -29.25
C GLY A 319 -5.80 59.17 -30.52
N ARG A 320 -6.83 58.41 -30.92
CA ARG A 320 -7.74 58.79 -32.01
C ARG A 320 -9.20 58.73 -31.55
N PRO A 321 -10.02 59.75 -31.82
CA PRO A 321 -11.45 59.69 -31.50
C PRO A 321 -12.15 58.65 -32.37
N ILE A 322 -13.00 57.81 -31.75
CA ILE A 322 -13.83 56.84 -32.47
C ILE A 322 -14.96 57.61 -33.14
N ARG A 323 -14.86 57.76 -34.46
CA ARG A 323 -15.91 58.38 -35.26
C ARG A 323 -17.05 57.38 -35.49
N PRO A 324 -18.30 57.84 -35.60
CA PRO A 324 -19.41 56.97 -35.98
C PRO A 324 -19.15 56.38 -37.37
N ILE A 325 -19.79 55.24 -37.64
CA ILE A 325 -19.61 54.53 -38.90
C ILE A 325 -20.24 55.33 -40.05
N ASN A 326 -19.49 55.56 -41.13
CA ASN A 326 -20.00 56.24 -42.31
C ASN A 326 -20.53 55.21 -43.31
N LYS A 327 -21.80 55.32 -43.71
CA LYS A 327 -22.44 54.40 -44.67
C LYS A 327 -21.68 54.27 -45.99
N THR A 328 -21.13 55.37 -46.49
CA THR A 328 -20.35 55.42 -47.74
C THR A 328 -19.06 54.60 -47.66
N ASP A 329 -18.38 54.64 -46.51
CA ASP A 329 -17.10 53.95 -46.31
C ASP A 329 -17.29 52.44 -46.11
N ILE A 330 -18.43 52.04 -45.51
CA ILE A 330 -18.86 50.63 -45.43
C ILE A 330 -19.11 50.07 -46.83
N ILE A 331 -19.92 50.76 -47.63
CA ILE A 331 -20.29 50.32 -48.99
C ILE A 331 -19.05 50.22 -49.89
N ALA A 332 -18.08 51.12 -49.70
CA ALA A 332 -16.82 51.10 -50.43
C ALA A 332 -15.83 50.03 -49.94
N GLY A 333 -16.18 49.21 -48.92
CA GLY A 333 -15.33 48.15 -48.40
C GLY A 333 -14.06 48.62 -47.68
N LYS A 334 -13.91 49.93 -47.43
CA LYS A 334 -12.70 50.54 -46.87
C LYS A 334 -12.48 50.25 -45.37
N LEU A 335 -13.39 49.50 -44.75
CA LEU A 335 -13.37 49.12 -43.34
C LEU A 335 -12.87 47.68 -43.10
N SER A 336 -12.21 47.06 -44.08
CA SER A 336 -11.49 45.80 -43.85
C SER A 336 -10.32 46.04 -42.91
N LEU A 337 -10.36 45.39 -41.74
CA LEU A 337 -9.21 45.28 -40.86
C LEU A 337 -8.25 44.27 -41.49
N GLU A 338 -7.10 44.72 -42.00
CA GLU A 338 -5.93 43.84 -42.20
C GLU A 338 -5.42 43.27 -40.87
#